data_AF-A0A9E4CCN2-F1
#
_entry.id   AF-A0A9E4CCN2-F1
#
_cell.length_a   1.000
_cell.length_b   1.000
_cell.length_c   1.000
_cell.angle_alpha   90.00
_cell.angle_beta   90.00
_cell.angle_gamma   90.00
#
_symmetry.space_group_name_H-M   'P 1'
#
loop_
_entity.id
_entity.type
_entity.pdbx_description
1 polymer ?
#
loop_
_entity_poly.entity_id
_entity_poly.type
_entity_poly.pdbx_seq_one_letter_code
_entity_poly.pdbx_strand_id
1 'polypeptide(L)' 'HSAEIDAIVEQEAKINRLCELNVIEQVNNVCSTTIVRNAWKAGKTLSVHGWIYSISDGILHDLGICVTEEDQ' A
#
# COMPACT_ATOMS: atom_id res chain seq x y z
N HIS A 1 5.25 -9.61 -9.25
CA HIS A 1 5.91 -8.28 -9.29
C HIS A 1 7.30 -8.27 -9.95
N SER A 2 8.19 -9.28 -9.79
CA SER A 2 9.57 -9.20 -10.34
C SER A 2 9.65 -8.84 -11.83
N ALA A 3 8.86 -9.49 -12.70
CA ALA A 3 8.90 -9.25 -14.14
C ALA A 3 8.51 -7.80 -14.55
N GLU A 4 7.63 -7.15 -13.79
CA GLU A 4 7.23 -5.76 -14.01
C GLU A 4 8.35 -4.80 -13.63
N ILE A 5 8.99 -5.04 -12.49
CA ILE A 5 10.07 -4.22 -11.96
C ILE A 5 11.34 -4.37 -12.81
N ASP A 6 11.61 -5.58 -13.30
CA ASP A 6 12.76 -5.88 -14.17
C ASP A 6 12.60 -5.33 -15.59
N ALA A 7 11.38 -4.99 -16.02
CA ALA A 7 11.14 -4.30 -17.29
C ALA A 7 11.47 -2.80 -17.22
N ILE A 8 11.65 -2.23 -16.02
CA ILE A 8 12.01 -0.82 -15.83
C ILE A 8 13.53 -0.67 -15.99
N VAL A 9 13.94 0.07 -17.02
CA VAL A 9 15.35 0.29 -17.37
C VAL A 9 16.01 1.34 -16.48
N GLU A 10 15.27 2.38 -16.09
CA GLU A 10 15.77 3.46 -15.25
C GLU A 10 15.77 3.06 -13.77
N GLN A 11 16.93 3.14 -13.13
CA GLN A 11 17.12 2.66 -11.76
C GLN A 11 16.26 3.42 -10.73
N GLU A 12 16.09 4.73 -10.90
CA GLU A 12 15.27 5.55 -10.01
C GLU A 12 13.79 5.17 -10.12
N ALA A 13 13.27 5.03 -11.34
CA ALA A 13 11.92 4.54 -11.58
C ALA A 13 11.71 3.12 -11.01
N LYS A 14 12.73 2.26 -11.08
CA LYS A 14 12.70 0.91 -10.51
C LYS A 14 12.58 0.94 -8.98
N ILE A 15 13.34 1.82 -8.31
CA ILE A 15 13.28 2.01 -6.86
C ILE A 15 11.93 2.59 -6.45
N ASN A 16 11.44 3.62 -7.15
CA ASN A 16 10.13 4.23 -6.86
C ASN A 16 9.02 3.18 -6.96
N ARG A 17 9.03 2.35 -8.01
CA ARG A 17 8.05 1.26 -8.16
C ARG A 17 8.15 0.21 -7.06
N LEU A 18 9.36 -0.15 -6.63
CA LEU A 18 9.57 -1.04 -5.49
C LEU A 18 9.01 -0.45 -4.18
N CYS A 19 9.18 0.84 -3.96
CA CYS A 19 8.63 1.54 -2.80
C CYS A 19 7.10 1.56 -2.84
N GLU A 20 6.49 1.85 -3.98
CA GLU A 20 5.03 1.78 -4.14
C GLU A 20 4.52 0.38 -3.80
N LEU A 21 5.09 -0.66 -4.42
CA LEU A 21 4.72 -2.06 -4.17
C LEU A 21 4.90 -2.46 -2.70
N ASN A 22 5.92 -1.92 -2.03
CA ASN A 22 6.10 -2.13 -0.60
C ASN A 22 4.92 -1.56 0.20
N VAL A 23 4.46 -0.35 -0.12
CA VAL A 23 3.30 0.25 0.55
C VAL A 23 2.04 -0.59 0.31
N ILE A 24 1.80 -1.07 -0.92
CA ILE A 24 0.67 -1.96 -1.23
C ILE A 24 0.71 -3.20 -0.32
N GLU A 25 1.86 -3.86 -0.26
CA GLU A 25 2.03 -5.07 0.54
C GLU A 25 1.84 -4.80 2.04
N GLN A 26 2.33 -3.66 2.54
CA GLN A 26 2.15 -3.30 3.95
C GLN A 26 0.69 -2.98 4.29
N VAL A 27 -0.07 -2.36 3.39
CA VAL A 27 -1.51 -2.20 3.58
C VAL A 27 -2.17 -3.56 3.71
N ASN A 28 -1.85 -4.52 2.85
CA ASN A 28 -2.38 -5.89 2.93
C ASN A 28 -2.00 -6.60 4.24
N ASN A 29 -0.77 -6.42 4.71
CA ASN A 29 -0.30 -6.97 5.98
C ASN A 29 -1.08 -6.39 7.16
N VAL A 30 -1.31 -5.07 7.18
CA VAL A 30 -2.12 -4.39 8.21
C VAL A 30 -3.56 -4.91 8.20
N CYS A 31 -4.17 -4.99 7.02
CA CYS A 31 -5.54 -5.51 6.84
C CYS A 31 -5.66 -6.98 7.28
N SER A 32 -4.57 -7.75 7.19
CA SER A 32 -4.52 -9.16 7.61
C SER A 32 -4.35 -9.38 9.11
N THR A 33 -4.07 -8.32 9.88
CA THR A 33 -3.93 -8.44 11.33
C THR A 33 -5.26 -8.79 12.01
N THR A 34 -5.17 -9.53 13.11
CA THR A 34 -6.36 -9.87 13.92
C THR A 34 -7.06 -8.64 14.47
N ILE A 35 -6.32 -7.57 14.77
CA ILE A 35 -6.86 -6.31 15.30
C ILE A 35 -7.80 -5.66 14.29
N VAL A 36 -7.34 -5.48 13.04
CA VAL A 36 -8.12 -4.84 11.97
C VAL A 36 -9.32 -5.70 11.59
N ARG A 37 -9.10 -7.01 11.38
CA ARG A 37 -10.19 -7.95 11.09
C ARG A 37 -11.25 -8.00 12.18
N ASN A 38 -10.86 -7.99 13.45
CA ASN A 38 -11.81 -7.98 14.57
C ASN A 38 -12.58 -6.66 14.64
N ALA A 39 -11.96 -5.52 14.33
CA ALA A 39 -12.63 -4.24 14.27
C ALA A 39 -13.74 -4.24 13.19
N TRP A 40 -13.44 -4.72 11.99
CA TRP A 40 -14.43 -4.87 10.92
C TRP A 40 -15.54 -5.88 11.29
N LYS A 41 -15.20 -7.04 11.85
CA LYS A 41 -16.19 -8.03 12.33
C LYS A 41 -17.09 -7.50 13.43
N ALA A 42 -16.58 -6.58 14.25
CA ALA A 42 -17.35 -5.88 15.28
C ALA A 42 -18.17 -4.69 14.74
N GLY A 43 -18.19 -4.47 13.42
CA GLY A 43 -18.93 -3.39 12.77
C GLY A 43 -18.34 -2.00 13.01
N LYS A 44 -17.05 -1.91 13.38
CA LYS A 44 -16.38 -0.61 13.54
C LYS A 44 -16.04 -0.04 12.17
N THR A 45 -16.33 1.24 11.96
CA THR A 45 -15.87 1.99 10.79
C THR A 45 -14.35 2.18 10.89
N LEU A 46 -13.60 1.51 10.02
CA LEU A 46 -12.15 1.59 9.95
C LEU A 46 -11.71 1.49 8.48
N SER A 47 -10.82 2.38 8.05
CA SER A 47 -10.26 2.41 6.69
C SER A 47 -8.73 2.39 6.77
N VAL A 48 -8.09 1.65 5.87
CA VAL A 48 -6.63 1.59 5.72
C VAL A 48 -6.26 2.17 4.36
N HIS A 49 -5.42 3.21 4.36
CA HIS A 49 -4.99 3.94 3.16
C HIS A 49 -3.50 3.71 2.88
N GLY A 50 -3.14 3.55 1.61
CA GLY A 50 -1.76 3.43 1.15
C GLY A 50 -1.25 4.72 0.52
N TRP A 51 -0.40 5.47 1.23
CA TRP A 51 0.23 6.69 0.72
C TRP A 51 1.75 6.56 0.74
N ILE A 52 2.40 7.26 -0.19
CA ILE A 52 3.86 7.39 -0.23
C ILE A 52 4.25 8.86 -0.29
N TYR A 53 5.24 9.24 0.50
CA TYR A 53 5.76 10.61 0.54
C TYR A 53 7.12 10.66 -0.14
N SER A 54 7.26 11.54 -1.12
CA SER A 54 8.52 11.78 -1.81
C SER A 54 9.28 12.91 -1.13
N ILE A 55 10.53 12.62 -0.72
CA ILE A 55 11.39 13.60 -0.03
C ILE A 55 12.01 14.59 -1.03
N SER A 56 12.16 14.21 -2.30
CA SER A 56 12.82 15.03 -3.33
C SER A 56 11.97 16.22 -3.76
N ASP A 57 10.65 16.03 -3.87
CA ASP A 57 9.69 17.07 -4.28
C ASP A 57 8.70 17.47 -3.18
N GLY A 58 8.66 16.74 -2.07
CA GLY A 58 7.78 17.02 -0.93
C GLY A 58 6.31 16.64 -1.17
N ILE A 59 6.02 15.85 -2.20
CA ILE A 59 4.65 15.49 -2.58
C ILE A 59 4.24 14.19 -1.89
N LEU A 60 3.03 14.22 -1.31
CA LEU A 60 2.34 13.02 -0.85
C LEU A 60 1.52 12.44 -2.00
N HIS A 61 1.82 11.22 -2.41
CA HIS A 61 1.13 10.51 -3.45
C HIS A 61 0.16 9.50 -2.84
N ASP A 62 -1.10 9.59 -3.25
CA ASP A 62 -2.09 8.56 -2.99
C ASP A 62 -1.92 7.42 -4.01
N LEU A 63 -1.74 6.18 -3.53
CA LEU A 63 -1.62 5.01 -4.40
C LEU A 63 -2.98 4.47 -4.84
N GLY A 64 -4.09 5.12 -4.46
CA GLY A 64 -5.44 4.70 -4.82
C GLY A 64 -5.91 3.46 -4.05
N ILE A 65 -5.22 3.12 -2.96
CA ILE A 65 -5.55 1.96 -2.12
C ILE A 65 -6.29 2.44 -0.89
N CYS A 66 -7.53 1.99 -0.77
CA CYS A 66 -8.38 2.21 0.40
C CYS A 66 -9.13 0.92 0.69
N VAL A 67 -8.81 0.27 1.81
CA VAL A 67 -9.48 -0.94 2.27
C VAL A 67 -10.36 -0.58 3.45
N THR A 68 -11.65 -0.86 3.35
CA THR A 68 -12.66 -0.48 4.36
C THR A 68 -13.37 -1.66 5.01
N GLU A 69 -13.12 -2.87 4.50
CA GLU A 69 -13.68 -4.13 4.98
C GLU A 69 -12.73 -5.29 4.66
N GLU A 70 -13.00 -6.48 5.21
CA GLU A 70 -12.21 -7.69 4.93
C GLU A 70 -12.53 -8.17 3.51
N ASP A 71 -11.53 -8.17 2.62
CA ASP A 71 -11.64 -8.84 1.30
C ASP A 71 -11.95 -10.33 1.55
N GLN A 72 -13.06 -10.81 0.99
CA GLN A 72 -13.59 -12.18 1.20
C GLN A 72 -12.67 -13.27 0.65
#